data_AF-A0A9D7D4X1-F1
#
_entry.id   AF-A0A9D7D4X1-F1
#
_cell.length_a   1.000
_cell.length_b   1.000
_cell.length_c   1.000
_cell.angle_alpha   90.00
_cell.angle_beta   90.00
_cell.angle_gamma   90.00
#
_symmetry.space_group_name_H-M   'P 1'
#
loop_
_entity.id
_entity.type
_entity.pdbx_description
1 polymer ?
#
loop_
_entity_poly.entity_id
_entity_poly.type
_entity_poly.pdbx_seq_one_letter_code
_entity_poly.pdbx_strand_id
1 'polypeptide(L)'
;MRRSQPKAKAKAPARGEFWFVYIVRCSDASLYTGIARDVLRRLGEHDAGRGARYTRGRGPVTLCAKRRCATKSDALRLELAVKRLARRDKERLTERGRLAGFARAFFSASHTDHRASKPA
;
A
#
# COMPACT_ATOMS: atom_id res chain seq x y z
N MET A 1 -30.91 -3.60 16.53
CA MET A 1 -30.48 -3.59 15.12
C MET A 1 -28.99 -3.26 15.01
N ARG A 2 -28.11 -4.24 14.84
CA ARG A 2 -26.72 -4.01 14.40
C ARG A 2 -26.41 -5.06 13.34
N ARG A 3 -26.31 -4.63 12.08
CA ARG A 3 -25.98 -5.50 10.94
C ARG A 3 -24.51 -5.92 11.07
N SER A 4 -24.27 -7.04 11.74
CA SER A 4 -22.97 -7.71 11.75
C SER A 4 -22.77 -8.37 10.38
N GLN A 5 -21.94 -7.75 9.53
CA GLN A 5 -21.61 -8.35 8.24
C GLN A 5 -20.75 -9.62 8.42
N PRO A 6 -20.95 -10.66 7.60
CA PRO A 6 -20.27 -11.95 7.71
C PRO A 6 -18.83 -11.90 7.20
N LYS A 7 -17.97 -12.72 7.81
CA LYS A 7 -16.56 -12.93 7.42
C LYS A 7 -16.49 -13.44 5.97
N ALA A 8 -15.91 -12.64 5.08
CA ALA A 8 -15.77 -12.96 3.66
C ALA A 8 -14.82 -14.15 3.44
N LYS A 9 -15.33 -15.21 2.81
CA LYS A 9 -14.55 -16.33 2.26
C LYS A 9 -13.66 -15.82 1.13
N ALA A 10 -12.42 -16.30 1.05
CA ALA A 10 -11.43 -15.91 0.04
C ALA A 10 -11.86 -16.35 -1.37
N LYS A 11 -12.51 -15.45 -2.12
CA LYS A 11 -12.71 -15.58 -3.57
C LYS A 11 -11.52 -14.90 -4.28
N ALA A 12 -10.94 -15.53 -5.30
CA ALA A 12 -9.89 -14.90 -6.10
C ALA A 12 -10.43 -13.59 -6.71
N PRO A 13 -9.76 -12.43 -6.54
CA PRO A 13 -10.40 -11.16 -6.88
C PRO A 13 -10.52 -10.97 -8.39
N ALA A 14 -11.72 -10.56 -8.85
CA ALA A 14 -11.96 -10.21 -10.24
C ALA A 14 -11.15 -8.95 -10.62
N ARG A 15 -10.87 -8.75 -11.92
CA ARG A 15 -10.05 -7.64 -12.45
C ARG A 15 -10.69 -6.28 -12.11
N GLY A 16 -10.36 -5.74 -10.94
CA GLY A 16 -10.95 -4.50 -10.41
C GLY A 16 -11.00 -4.41 -8.87
N GLU A 17 -10.78 -5.52 -8.16
CA GLU A 17 -10.92 -5.57 -6.69
C GLU A 17 -9.61 -5.41 -5.90
N PHE A 18 -8.47 -5.40 -6.59
CA PHE A 18 -7.18 -5.26 -5.92
C PHE A 18 -6.90 -3.81 -5.53
N TRP A 19 -6.27 -3.65 -4.38
CA TRP A 19 -5.74 -2.38 -3.92
C TRP A 19 -4.23 -2.41 -4.03
N PHE A 20 -3.63 -1.30 -4.39
CA PHE A 20 -2.18 -1.17 -4.48
C PHE A 20 -1.71 -0.16 -3.46
N VAL A 21 -0.67 -0.50 -2.73
CA VAL A 21 0.14 0.47 -1.97
C VAL A 21 1.31 0.87 -2.85
N TYR A 22 1.58 2.17 -2.96
CA TYR A 22 2.67 2.69 -3.77
C TYR A 22 3.48 3.72 -2.98
N ILE A 23 4.77 3.77 -3.30
CA ILE A 23 5.72 4.77 -2.83
C ILE A 23 6.22 5.53 -4.05
N VAL A 24 6.08 6.84 -4.03
CA VAL A 24 6.61 7.75 -5.06
C VAL A 24 7.59 8.72 -4.43
N ARG A 25 8.62 9.08 -5.19
CA ARG A 25 9.55 10.14 -4.83
C ARG A 25 9.16 11.38 -5.61
N CYS A 26 8.90 12.47 -4.89
CA CYS A 26 8.65 13.78 -5.44
C CYS A 26 9.99 14.48 -5.77
N SER A 27 9.93 15.55 -6.56
CA SER A 27 11.10 16.35 -6.96
C SER A 27 11.84 17.02 -5.78
N ASP A 28 11.17 17.23 -4.65
CA ASP A 28 11.73 17.74 -3.39
C ASP A 28 12.42 16.65 -2.54
N ALA A 29 12.68 15.47 -3.12
CA ALA A 29 13.20 14.28 -2.43
C ALA A 29 12.31 13.76 -1.28
N SER A 30 11.07 14.25 -1.17
CA SER A 30 10.08 13.71 -0.24
C SER A 30 9.52 12.39 -0.77
N LEU A 31 9.30 11.45 0.15
CA LEU A 31 8.65 10.17 -0.15
C LEU A 31 7.18 10.25 0.22
N TYR A 32 6.31 10.05 -0.78
CA TYR A 32 4.88 9.91 -0.56
C TYR A 32 4.48 8.44 -0.65
N THR A 33 3.70 7.98 0.33
CA THR A 33 3.12 6.64 0.35
C THR A 33 1.61 6.75 0.37
N GLY A 34 0.94 6.03 -0.52
CA GLY A 34 -0.51 6.03 -0.61
C GLY A 34 -1.06 4.71 -1.13
N ILE A 35 -2.39 4.60 -1.14
CA ILE A 35 -3.09 3.45 -1.71
C ILE A 35 -4.02 3.88 -2.85
N ALA A 36 -4.13 3.05 -3.90
CA ALA A 36 -5.04 3.26 -5.01
C ALA A 36 -5.45 1.93 -5.64
N ARG A 37 -6.63 1.88 -6.26
CA ARG A 37 -7.05 0.74 -7.09
C ARG A 37 -6.39 0.79 -8.48
N ASP A 38 -6.15 2.01 -8.96
CA ASP A 38 -5.46 2.28 -10.21
C ASP A 38 -4.35 3.31 -9.97
N VAL A 39 -3.13 2.80 -9.76
CA VAL A 39 -1.95 3.63 -9.49
C VAL A 39 -1.51 4.34 -10.76
N LEU A 40 -1.60 3.68 -11.92
CA LEU A 40 -1.13 4.24 -13.19
C LEU A 40 -2.03 5.36 -13.66
N ARG A 41 -3.36 5.20 -13.54
CA ARG A 41 -4.30 6.28 -13.86
C ARG A 41 -4.13 7.47 -12.92
N ARG A 42 -3.93 7.23 -11.62
CA ARG A 42 -3.70 8.31 -10.64
C ARG A 42 -2.37 9.03 -10.84
N LEU A 43 -1.31 8.32 -11.24
CA LEU A 43 -0.04 8.92 -11.63
C LEU A 43 -0.16 9.70 -12.94
N GLY A 44 -0.88 9.16 -13.92
CA GLY A 44 -1.14 9.84 -15.19
C GLY A 44 -1.99 11.11 -15.04
N GLU A 45 -2.97 11.12 -14.12
CA GLU A 45 -3.74 12.32 -13.77
C GLU A 45 -2.84 13.41 -13.12
N HIS A 46 -1.81 13.00 -12.38
CA HIS A 46 -0.82 13.89 -11.76
C HIS A 46 0.21 14.41 -12.77
N ASP A 47 0.63 13.56 -13.71
CA ASP A 47 1.61 13.88 -14.76
C ASP A 47 1.01 14.73 -15.89
N ALA A 48 -0.25 14.48 -16.25
CA ALA A 48 -0.98 15.24 -17.27
C ALA A 48 -1.43 16.64 -16.81
N GLY A 49 -1.16 17.05 -15.57
CA GLY A 49 -1.51 18.38 -15.05
C GLY A 49 -3.01 18.69 -15.03
N ARG A 50 -3.87 17.66 -15.11
CA ARG A 50 -5.34 17.77 -15.25
C ARG A 50 -6.11 17.58 -13.94
N GLY A 51 -5.42 17.43 -12.80
CA GLY A 51 -6.08 17.49 -11.50
C GLY A 51 -6.49 18.92 -11.11
N ALA A 52 -7.41 19.04 -10.14
CA ALA A 52 -7.90 20.31 -9.60
C ALA A 52 -6.75 21.29 -9.25
N ARG A 53 -7.03 22.60 -9.25
CA ARG A 53 -6.12 23.76 -9.07
C ARG A 53 -4.89 23.57 -8.16
N TYR A 54 -4.95 22.67 -7.18
CA TYR A 54 -3.88 22.29 -6.24
C TYR A 54 -2.84 21.28 -6.72
N THR A 55 -3.04 20.59 -7.85
CA THR A 55 -2.15 19.52 -8.38
C THR A 55 -1.35 19.95 -9.61
N ARG A 56 -1.51 21.20 -10.04
CA ARG A 56 -0.76 21.81 -11.14
C ARG A 56 0.71 21.99 -10.71
N GLY A 57 1.64 21.27 -11.34
CA GLY A 57 3.08 21.59 -11.28
C GLY A 57 3.95 20.85 -10.25
N ARG A 58 3.52 19.70 -9.71
CA ARG A 58 4.40 18.83 -8.90
C ARG A 58 4.76 17.53 -9.61
N GLY A 59 5.07 17.62 -10.91
CA GLY A 59 5.76 16.57 -11.67
C GLY A 59 7.25 16.91 -11.80
N PRO A 60 8.15 15.92 -11.86
CA PRO A 60 7.88 14.49 -11.96
C PRO A 60 7.84 13.78 -10.60
N VAL A 61 6.86 12.89 -10.41
CA VAL A 61 6.86 11.92 -9.31
C VAL A 61 7.32 10.57 -9.83
N THR A 62 8.42 10.07 -9.31
CA THR A 62 8.97 8.78 -9.75
C THR A 62 8.34 7.68 -8.91
N LEU A 63 7.63 6.75 -9.56
CA LEU A 63 7.15 5.54 -8.89
C LEU A 63 8.35 4.67 -8.51
N CYS A 64 8.68 4.62 -7.23
CA CYS A 64 9.79 3.82 -6.72
C CYS A 64 9.37 2.37 -6.45
N ALA A 65 8.20 2.19 -5.82
CA ALA A 65 7.72 0.87 -5.43
C ALA A 65 6.20 0.80 -5.47
N LYS A 66 5.66 -0.37 -5.82
CA LYS A 66 4.24 -0.70 -5.70
C LYS A 66 4.05 -2.13 -5.23
N ARG A 67 3.02 -2.37 -4.43
CA ARG A 67 2.61 -3.68 -3.93
C ARG A 67 1.11 -3.88 -4.09
N ARG A 68 0.72 -5.01 -4.68
CA ARG A 68 -0.66 -5.45 -4.76
C ARG A 68 -1.11 -6.07 -3.43
N CYS A 69 -2.28 -5.67 -2.98
CA CYS A 69 -3.01 -6.17 -1.81
C CYS A 69 -4.40 -6.66 -2.26
N ALA A 70 -4.91 -7.70 -1.60
CA ALA A 70 -6.19 -8.29 -1.92
C ALA A 70 -7.36 -7.42 -1.47
N THR A 71 -7.25 -6.76 -0.31
CA THR A 71 -8.31 -5.94 0.26
C THR A 71 -7.85 -4.50 0.55
N LYS A 72 -8.81 -3.58 0.66
CA LYS A 72 -8.56 -2.21 1.12
C LYS A 72 -7.94 -2.20 2.52
N SER A 73 -8.42 -3.06 3.40
CA SER A 73 -7.95 -3.18 4.78
C SER A 73 -6.47 -3.58 4.84
N ASP A 74 -6.05 -4.55 4.03
CA ASP A 74 -4.64 -4.95 3.94
C ASP A 74 -3.77 -3.80 3.41
N ALA A 75 -4.24 -3.10 2.38
CA ALA A 75 -3.53 -1.95 1.84
C ALA A 75 -3.38 -0.82 2.88
N LEU A 76 -4.43 -0.51 3.65
CA LEU A 76 -4.38 0.47 4.73
C LEU A 76 -3.43 0.05 5.86
N ARG A 77 -3.48 -1.21 6.30
CA ARG A 77 -2.57 -1.74 7.32
C ARG A 77 -1.11 -1.64 6.89
N LEU A 78 -0.82 -2.01 5.64
CA LEU A 78 0.51 -1.90 5.07
C LEU A 78 0.95 -0.44 4.92
N GLU A 79 0.08 0.45 4.46
CA GLU A 79 0.36 1.89 4.36
C GLU A 79 0.69 2.50 5.73
N LEU A 80 -0.10 2.19 6.75
CA LEU A 80 0.16 2.64 8.13
C LEU A 80 1.49 2.10 8.65
N ALA A 81 1.79 0.82 8.41
CA ALA A 81 3.06 0.23 8.79
C ALA A 81 4.24 0.96 8.11
N VAL A 82 4.15 1.23 6.81
CA VAL A 82 5.17 1.98 6.06
C VAL A 82 5.29 3.43 6.56
N LYS A 83 4.18 4.09 6.89
CA LYS A 83 4.18 5.47 7.44
C LYS A 83 4.86 5.56 8.80
N ARG A 84 4.73 4.52 9.63
CA ARG A 84 5.35 4.42 10.98
C ARG A 84 6.85 4.15 10.95
N LEU A 85 7.40 3.69 9.83
CA LEU A 85 8.84 3.47 9.70
C LEU A 85 9.62 4.78 9.83
N ALA A 86 10.89 4.69 10.24
CA ALA A 86 11.81 5.81 10.16
C ALA A 86 12.07 6.17 8.69
N ARG A 87 12.52 7.41 8.43
CA ARG A 87 12.82 7.87 7.06
C ARG A 87 13.81 6.95 6.35
N ARG A 88 14.88 6.51 7.04
CA ARG A 88 15.89 5.58 6.53
C ARG A 88 15.28 4.25 6.06
N ASP A 89 14.36 3.69 6.84
CA ASP A 89 13.69 2.43 6.48
C ASP A 89 12.72 2.61 5.32
N LYS A 90 12.02 3.75 5.24
CA LYS A 90 11.19 4.08 4.07
C LYS A 90 12.02 4.20 2.80
N GLU A 91 13.20 4.82 2.88
CA GLU A 91 14.12 4.92 1.76
C GLU A 91 14.56 3.53 1.28
N ARG A 92 14.84 2.59 2.20
CA ARG A 92 15.13 1.20 1.81
C ARG A 92 13.97 0.53 1.09
N LEU A 93 12.72 0.84 1.44
CA LEU A 93 11.55 0.29 0.74
C LEU A 93 11.40 0.80 -0.71
N THR A 94 12.11 1.86 -1.09
CA THR A 94 12.13 2.37 -2.47
C THR A 94 12.96 1.48 -3.40
N GLU A 95 13.85 0.65 -2.86
CA GLU A 95 14.62 -0.31 -3.65
C GLU A 95 13.71 -1.41 -4.23
N ARG A 96 14.09 -1.89 -5.42
CA ARG A 96 13.35 -2.91 -6.17
C ARG A 96 13.14 -4.15 -5.30
N GLY A 97 11.86 -4.51 -5.08
CA GLY A 97 11.46 -5.71 -4.36
C GLY A 97 11.44 -5.60 -2.82
N ARG A 98 11.99 -4.55 -2.22
CA ARG A 98 12.00 -4.38 -0.74
C ARG A 98 10.60 -4.18 -0.17
N LEU A 99 9.76 -3.36 -0.81
CA LEU A 99 8.36 -3.19 -0.42
C LEU A 99 7.57 -4.52 -0.48
N ALA A 100 7.86 -5.36 -1.48
CA ALA A 100 7.21 -6.66 -1.61
C ALA A 100 7.67 -7.63 -0.51
N GLY A 101 8.97 -7.64 -0.18
CA GLY A 101 9.53 -8.42 0.92
C GLY A 101 8.98 -7.97 2.28
N PHE A 102 8.96 -6.66 2.53
CA PHE A 102 8.39 -6.08 3.75
C PHE A 102 6.91 -6.42 3.90
N ALA A 103 6.10 -6.28 2.84
CA ALA A 103 4.71 -6.67 2.88
C ALA A 103 4.53 -8.16 3.17
N ARG A 104 5.33 -9.03 2.54
CA ARG A 104 5.28 -10.48 2.79
C ARG A 104 5.61 -10.81 4.25
N ALA A 105 6.66 -10.21 4.80
CA ALA A 105 7.05 -10.38 6.20
C ALA A 105 5.97 -9.83 7.16
N PHE A 106 5.43 -8.65 6.87
CA PHE A 106 4.39 -8.00 7.69
C PHE A 106 3.11 -8.81 7.75
N PHE A 107 2.61 -9.29 6.60
CA PHE A 107 1.41 -10.13 6.55
C PHE A 107 1.66 -11.53 7.12
N SER A 108 2.87 -12.09 6.94
CA SER A 108 3.25 -13.37 7.55
C SER A 108 3.29 -13.29 9.08
N ALA A 109 3.89 -12.24 9.65
CA ALA A 109 3.93 -12.02 11.09
C ALA A 109 2.55 -11.69 11.69
N SER A 110 1.63 -11.18 10.88
CA SER A 110 0.23 -10.93 11.27
C SER A 110 -0.66 -12.18 11.20
N HIS A 111 -0.18 -13.28 10.61
CA HIS A 111 -0.88 -14.57 10.49
C HIS A 111 -0.41 -15.61 11.51
N THR A 112 0.71 -15.35 12.20
CA THR A 112 1.16 -16.14 13.35
C THR A 112 0.50 -15.62 14.62
N ASP A 113 -0.82 -15.80 14.71
CA ASP A 113 -1.50 -15.95 15.99
C ASP A 113 -2.59 -16.97 15.76
N HIS A 114 -2.25 -18.24 16.03
CA HIS A 114 -3.12 -19.34 16.43
C HIS A 114 -2.20 -20.56 16.54
N ARG A 115 -1.64 -20.77 17.75
CA ARG A 115 -1.24 -22.05 18.38
C ARG A 115 0.09 -21.95 19.14
N ALA A 116 -0.03 -21.59 20.41
CA ALA A 116 0.63 -22.28 21.51
C ALA A 116 -0.44 -22.38 22.61
N SER A 117 -1.33 -23.38 22.59
CA SER A 117 -1.15 -24.63 23.32
C SER A 117 -0.45 -24.42 24.66
N LYS A 118 -1.25 -24.22 25.72
CA LYS A 118 -0.91 -24.65 27.08
C LYS A 118 -0.48 -26.13 27.04
N PRO A 119 0.71 -26.52 27.52
CA PRO A 119 0.87 -27.77 28.21
C PRO A 119 0.57 -27.58 29.71
N ALA A 120 0.22 -28.69 30.35
CA ALA A 120 -0.34 -28.83 31.68
C ALA A 120 0.60 -28.43 32.82
#